data_AF-A0A2V5T7U4-F1
#
_entry.id   AF-A0A2V5T7U4-F1
#
_cell.length_a   1.000
_cell.length_b   1.000
_cell.length_c   1.000
_cell.angle_alpha   90.00
_cell.angle_beta   90.00
_cell.angle_gamma   90.00
#
_symmetry.space_group_name_H-M   'P 1'
#
loop_
_entity.id
_entity.type
_entity.pdbx_description
1 polymer ?
#
loop_
_entity_poly.entity_id
_entity_poly.type
_entity_poly.pdbx_seq_one_letter_code
_entity_poly.pdbx_strand_id
1 'polypeptide(L)'
;MVGCGNPTIIGKWRMLGGSNATIWEFSKNGSVLIGNVRGRYRFGDQDRIKIETPFATTVYQMEIAGDRMTLREPGGSKLDFTRMR
;
A
#
# COMPACT_ATOMS: atom_id res chain seq x y z
N MET A 1 19.91 -5.24 -13.20
CA MET A 1 19.32 -6.15 -12.21
C MET A 1 18.07 -5.45 -11.69
N VAL A 2 16.90 -5.76 -12.27
CA VAL A 2 15.65 -5.04 -12.00
C VAL A 2 15.15 -5.48 -10.61
N GLY A 3 15.06 -4.53 -9.69
CA GLY A 3 14.52 -4.77 -8.35
C GLY A 3 13.16 -5.43 -8.45
N CYS A 4 13.09 -6.69 -8.04
CA CYS A 4 11.85 -7.43 -7.88
C CYS A 4 11.06 -6.76 -6.75
N GLY A 5 10.31 -5.71 -7.09
CA GLY A 5 9.29 -5.19 -6.20
C GLY A 5 8.32 -6.33 -5.88
N ASN A 6 8.00 -6.50 -4.60
CA ASN A 6 7.15 -7.59 -4.12
C ASN A 6 5.88 -7.71 -4.99
N PRO A 7 5.76 -8.75 -5.85
CA PRO A 7 4.66 -8.85 -6.81
C PRO A 7 3.32 -9.09 -6.11
N THR A 8 3.36 -9.45 -4.83
CA THR A 8 2.23 -9.75 -3.97
C THR A 8 1.33 -8.54 -3.69
N ILE A 9 1.89 -7.31 -3.67
CA ILE A 9 1.08 -6.10 -3.43
C ILE A 9 0.23 -5.69 -4.63
N ILE A 10 0.56 -6.15 -5.84
CA ILE A 10 -0.10 -5.68 -7.06
C ILE A 10 -1.59 -6.05 -7.04
N GLY A 11 -2.45 -5.10 -7.40
CA GLY A 11 -3.89 -5.26 -7.42
C GLY A 11 -4.63 -4.29 -6.51
N LYS A 12 -5.93 -4.57 -6.30
CA LYS A 12 -6.84 -3.74 -5.53
C LYS A 12 -6.98 -4.26 -4.11
N TRP A 13 -6.89 -3.36 -3.15
CA TRP A 13 -6.96 -3.62 -1.72
C TRP A 13 -8.02 -2.73 -1.10
N ARG A 14 -8.94 -3.33 -0.35
CA ARG A 14 -9.99 -2.61 0.36
C ARG A 14 -9.55 -2.38 1.80
N MET A 15 -9.48 -1.12 2.23
CA MET A 15 -9.21 -0.77 3.62
C MET A 15 -10.35 -1.21 4.53
N LEU A 16 -10.00 -1.87 5.64
CA LEU A 16 -10.91 -2.29 6.71
C LEU A 16 -11.02 -1.16 7.74
N GLY A 17 -12.23 -0.92 8.26
CA GLY A 17 -12.46 0.00 9.39
C GLY A 17 -12.95 1.42 9.05
N GLY A 18 -13.17 1.74 7.78
CA GLY A 18 -13.79 3.02 7.36
C GLY A 18 -15.25 2.85 6.96
N SER A 19 -16.12 3.80 7.36
CA SER A 19 -17.54 3.87 6.94
C SER A 19 -17.71 3.98 5.42
N ASN A 20 -16.70 4.51 4.73
CA ASN A 20 -16.49 4.39 3.30
C ASN A 20 -15.15 3.66 3.08
N ALA A 21 -15.21 2.35 2.83
CA ALA A 21 -14.02 1.53 2.65
C ALA A 21 -13.19 2.02 1.45
N THR A 22 -12.11 2.77 1.73
CA THR A 22 -11.21 3.30 0.70
C THR A 22 -10.49 2.16 -0.01
N ILE A 23 -10.48 2.20 -1.35
CA ILE A 23 -9.77 1.22 -2.19
C ILE A 23 -8.42 1.79 -2.58
N TRP A 24 -7.38 0.96 -2.44
CA TRP A 24 -6.01 1.24 -2.85
C TRP A 24 -5.64 0.28 -3.99
N GLU A 25 -5.23 0.81 -5.14
CA GLU A 25 -4.84 0.02 -6.30
C GLU A 25 -3.36 0.22 -6.60
N PHE A 26 -2.57 -0.86 -6.48
CA PHE A 26 -1.14 -0.85 -6.75
C PHE A 26 -0.84 -1.42 -8.13
N SER A 27 -0.10 -0.66 -8.93
CA SER A 27 0.28 -1.01 -10.29
C SER A 27 1.77 -1.34 -10.40
N LYS A 28 2.11 -2.28 -11.29
CA LYS A 28 3.49 -2.77 -11.49
C LYS A 28 4.51 -1.67 -11.84
N ASN A 29 4.05 -0.53 -12.32
CA ASN A 29 4.88 0.63 -12.65
C ASN A 29 5.24 1.51 -11.43
N GLY A 30 4.91 1.10 -10.21
CA GLY A 30 5.15 1.88 -9.00
C GLY A 30 4.11 2.98 -8.75
N SER A 31 2.97 2.95 -9.44
CA SER A 31 1.85 3.86 -9.19
C SER A 31 0.86 3.26 -8.20
N VAL A 32 0.28 4.09 -7.34
CA VAL A 32 -0.82 3.70 -6.44
C VAL A 32 -1.99 4.66 -6.62
N LEU A 33 -3.21 4.15 -6.66
CA LEU A 33 -4.43 4.95 -6.66
C LEU A 33 -5.16 4.74 -5.33
N ILE A 34 -5.31 5.79 -4.54
CA ILE A 34 -5.95 5.78 -3.22
C ILE A 34 -7.30 6.50 -3.35
N GLY A 35 -8.39 5.75 -3.48
CA GLY A 35 -9.68 6.32 -3.86
C GLY A 35 -9.59 7.01 -5.22
N ASN A 36 -9.59 8.35 -5.23
CA ASN A 36 -9.39 9.16 -6.45
C ASN A 36 -8.04 9.90 -6.47
N VAL A 37 -7.16 9.64 -5.50
CA VAL A 37 -5.85 10.31 -5.37
C VAL A 37 -4.78 9.43 -5.99
N ARG A 38 -4.09 9.95 -7.02
CA ARG A 38 -2.95 9.28 -7.64
C ARG A 38 -1.69 9.54 -6.84
N GLY A 39 -0.93 8.49 -6.55
CA GLY A 39 0.36 8.54 -5.89
C GLY A 39 1.36 7.59 -6.54
N ARG A 40 2.55 7.53 -5.94
CA ARG A 40 3.60 6.58 -6.30
C ARG A 40 4.02 5.83 -5.05
N TYR A 41 4.46 4.59 -5.23
CA TYR A 41 5.04 3.82 -4.16
C TYR A 41 6.41 3.28 -4.57
N ARG A 42 7.27 3.09 -3.57
CA ARG A 42 8.60 2.49 -3.74
C ARG A 42 8.87 1.58 -2.56
N PHE A 43 9.42 0.41 -2.83
CA PHE A 43 9.93 -0.46 -1.77
C PHE A 43 11.25 0.10 -1.25
N GLY A 44 11.38 0.15 0.06
CA GLY A 44 12.64 0.39 0.75
C GLY A 44 13.19 -0.92 1.33
N ASP A 45 14.20 -0.80 2.18
CA ASP A 45 14.77 -1.94 2.91
C ASP A 45 13.80 -2.46 3.97
N GLN A 46 13.96 -3.74 4.36
CA GLN A 46 13.26 -4.38 5.49
C GLN A 46 11.72 -4.32 5.40
N ASP A 47 11.13 -4.72 4.28
CA ASP A 47 9.67 -4.76 4.07
C ASP A 47 8.95 -3.41 4.26
N ARG A 48 9.66 -2.32 3.97
CA ARG A 48 9.08 -0.98 4.00
C ARG A 48 8.57 -0.56 2.64
N ILE A 49 7.46 0.17 2.63
CA ILE A 49 6.91 0.81 1.45
C ILE A 49 6.77 2.30 1.70
N LYS A 50 7.43 3.10 0.88
CA LYS A 50 7.24 4.55 0.83
C LYS A 50 6.11 4.86 -0.13
N ILE A 51 5.13 5.63 0.31
CA ILE A 51 4.00 6.09 -0.49
C ILE A 51 4.04 7.61 -0.55
N GLU A 52 4.03 8.13 -1.77
CA GLU A 52 4.08 9.54 -2.10
C GLU A 52 2.75 9.91 -2.78
N THR A 53 2.01 10.82 -2.17
CA THR A 53 0.79 11.41 -2.73
C THR A 53 0.99 12.93 -2.90
N PRO A 54 0.11 13.65 -3.61
CA PRO A 54 0.19 15.10 -3.74
C PRO A 54 0.13 15.85 -2.41
N PHE A 55 -0.41 15.22 -1.35
CA PHE A 55 -0.64 15.85 -0.05
C PHE A 55 0.35 15.41 1.04
N ALA A 56 0.90 14.20 0.92
CA ALA A 56 1.78 13.63 1.95
C ALA A 56 2.72 12.56 1.40
N THR A 57 3.83 12.37 2.10
CA THR A 57 4.78 11.28 1.89
C THR A 57 4.94 10.51 3.19
N THR A 58 4.61 9.22 3.17
CA THR A 58 4.66 8.36 4.36
C THR A 58 5.40 7.07 4.06
N VAL A 59 6.20 6.60 5.01
CA VAL A 59 6.83 5.28 4.97
C VAL A 59 6.06 4.35 5.89
N TYR A 60 5.66 3.19 5.38
CA TYR A 60 4.96 2.15 6.14
C TYR A 60 5.84 0.92 6.26
N GLN A 61 5.78 0.25 7.40
CA GLN A 61 6.13 -1.15 7.50
C GLN A 61 4.99 -1.97 6.88
N MET A 62 5.31 -2.85 5.94
CA MET A 62 4.32 -3.61 5.19
C MET A 62 4.41 -5.10 5.55
N GLU A 63 3.25 -5.72 5.76
CA GLU A 63 3.12 -7.17 5.90
C GLU A 63 1.98 -7.64 5.00
N ILE A 64 2.24 -8.68 4.18
CA ILE A 64 1.23 -9.30 3.31
C ILE A 64 1.17 -10.80 3.63
N ALA A 65 -0.02 -11.28 4.00
CA ALA A 65 -0.30 -12.67 4.27
C ALA A 65 -1.56 -13.10 3.51
N GLY A 66 -1.36 -13.77 2.37
CA GLY A 66 -2.46 -14.17 1.47
C GLY A 66 -3.24 -12.96 0.97
N ASP A 67 -4.53 -12.90 1.28
CA ASP A 67 -5.44 -11.81 0.91
C ASP A 67 -5.52 -10.70 1.97
N ARG A 68 -4.65 -10.71 2.98
CA ARG A 68 -4.57 -9.64 3.98
C ARG A 68 -3.28 -8.86 3.83
N MET A 69 -3.39 -7.55 3.91
CA MET A 69 -2.25 -6.64 3.95
C MET A 69 -2.40 -5.70 5.12
N THR A 70 -1.30 -5.45 5.82
CA THR A 70 -1.19 -4.48 6.89
C THR A 70 -0.11 -3.46 6.53
N LEU A 71 -0.43 -2.18 6.66
CA LEU A 71 0.53 -1.07 6.61
C LEU A 71 0.58 -0.40 7.98
N ARG A 72 1.76 -0.31 8.59
CA ARG A 72 1.97 0.32 9.90
C ARG A 72 2.88 1.53 9.79
N GLU A 73 2.43 2.66 10.30
CA GLU A 73 3.25 3.88 10.36
C GLU A 73 4.31 3.77 11.47
N PRO A 74 5.53 4.30 11.26
CA PRO A 74 6.54 4.42 12.30
C PRO A 74 5.99 5.27 13.45
N GLY A 75 5.64 4.63 14.57
CA GLY A 75 5.14 5.29 15.78
C GLY A 75 3.62 5.52 15.84
N GLY A 76 2.80 4.88 14.99
CA GLY A 76 1.38 5.16 14.99
C GLY A 76 0.47 4.14 14.29
N SER A 77 -0.45 4.68 13.50
CA SER A 77 -1.66 4.01 13.02
C SER A 77 -1.38 2.78 12.16
N LYS A 78 -2.29 1.82 12.25
CA LYS A 78 -2.31 0.61 11.43
C LYS A 78 -3.45 0.72 10.42
N LEU A 79 -3.13 0.49 9.16
CA LEU A 79 -4.10 0.33 8.09
C LEU A 79 -4.19 -1.15 7.74
N ASP A 80 -5.38 -1.72 7.89
CA ASP A 80 -5.68 -3.09 7.53
C ASP A 80 -6.41 -3.13 6.20
N PHE A 81 -6.04 -4.09 5.36
CA PHE A 81 -6.61 -4.24 4.03
C PHE A 81 -6.96 -5.70 3.73
N THR A 82 -7.97 -5.90 2.89
CA THR A 82 -8.28 -7.18 2.27
C THR A 82 -8.18 -7.06 0.76
N ARG A 83 -7.58 -8.05 0.11
CA ARG A 83 -7.45 -8.10 -1.34
C ARG A 83 -8.83 -8.21 -1.98
N MET A 84 -9.04 -7.44 -3.03
CA MET A 84 -10.23 -7.55 -3.87
C MET A 84 -9.93 -8.54 -4.99
N ARG A 85 -10.86 -9.47 -5.22
CA ARG A 85 -10.78 -10.47 -6.28
C ARG A 85 -11.35 -9.93 -7.60
#